data_AF-A0A7X2MH91-F1
#
_entry.id   AF-A0A7X2MH91-F1
#
_cell.length_a   1.000
_cell.length_b   1.000
_cell.length_c   1.000
_cell.angle_alpha   90.00
_cell.angle_beta   90.00
_cell.angle_gamma   90.00
#
_symmetry.space_group_name_H-M   'P 1'
#
loop_
_entity.id
_entity.type
_entity.pdbx_description
1 polymer ?
#
loop_
_entity_poly.entity_id
_entity_poly.type
_entity_poly.pdbx_seq_one_letter_code
_entity_poly.pdbx_strand_id
1 'polypeptide(L)'
;MTKSYTAINWNALEDEIDKATWEKLTEQFWLDTRIPLSNDLSDWREFNEDDKDVVGKVFGGLTLLDTLQSQDGMSSLKKDVRTQHEEAVMNNIEFM
;
A
#
# COMPACT_ATOMS: atom_id res chain seq x y z
N MET A 1 18.67 13.02 -28.89
CA MET A 1 18.06 14.18 -28.21
C MET A 1 18.11 13.90 -26.72
N THR A 2 18.71 14.78 -25.91
CA THR A 2 18.68 14.67 -24.45
C THR A 2 17.25 14.89 -23.99
N LYS A 3 16.64 13.87 -23.36
CA LYS A 3 15.30 13.99 -22.75
C LYS A 3 15.43 14.98 -21.60
N SER A 4 14.72 16.11 -21.68
CA SER A 4 14.59 17.04 -20.54
C SER A 4 13.59 16.48 -19.53
N TYR A 5 13.80 16.76 -18.24
CA TYR A 5 12.80 16.47 -17.22
C TYR A 5 11.60 17.41 -17.36
N THR A 6 10.41 16.87 -17.08
CA THR A 6 9.16 17.63 -17.00
C THR A 6 8.70 17.64 -15.56
N ALA A 7 8.28 18.80 -15.05
CA ALA A 7 7.72 18.92 -13.72
C ALA A 7 6.23 18.56 -13.73
N ILE A 8 5.78 17.84 -12.70
CA ILE A 8 4.37 17.53 -12.49
C ILE A 8 3.56 18.80 -12.18
N ASN A 9 2.33 18.90 -12.71
CA ASN A 9 1.43 20.02 -12.47
C ASN A 9 0.04 19.53 -12.03
N TRP A 10 -0.30 19.68 -10.75
CA TRP A 10 -1.59 19.27 -10.20
C TRP A 10 -2.77 20.19 -10.56
N ASN A 11 -2.50 21.35 -11.20
CA ASN A 11 -3.53 22.22 -11.77
C ASN A 11 -3.85 21.89 -13.24
N ALA A 12 -3.13 20.94 -13.85
CA ALA A 12 -3.35 20.46 -15.22
C ALA A 12 -3.38 18.93 -15.20
N LEU A 13 -4.56 18.37 -14.92
CA LEU A 13 -4.78 16.94 -14.82
C LEU A 13 -4.99 16.32 -16.21
N GLU A 14 -4.40 15.14 -16.42
CA GLU A 14 -4.60 14.33 -17.62
C GLU A 14 -5.75 13.33 -17.42
N ASP A 15 -5.92 12.83 -16.20
CA ASP A 15 -7.03 11.98 -15.74
C ASP A 15 -7.51 12.43 -14.36
N GLU A 16 -8.82 12.62 -14.18
CA GLU A 16 -9.41 13.04 -12.91
C GLU A 16 -9.39 11.92 -11.85
N ILE A 17 -9.32 10.65 -12.29
CA ILE A 17 -9.22 9.50 -11.38
C ILE A 17 -7.92 9.51 -10.60
N ASP A 18 -6.81 10.00 -11.19
CA ASP A 18 -5.53 10.10 -10.49
C ASP A 18 -5.66 10.99 -9.24
N LYS A 19 -6.34 12.14 -9.38
CA LYS A 19 -6.56 13.06 -8.27
C LYS A 19 -7.50 12.48 -7.22
N ALA A 20 -8.64 11.93 -7.64
CA ALA A 20 -9.60 11.33 -6.71
C ALA A 20 -8.99 10.17 -5.91
N THR A 21 -8.18 9.33 -6.58
CA THR A 21 -7.49 8.21 -5.95
C THR A 21 -6.40 8.69 -4.99
N TRP A 22 -5.60 9.67 -5.39
CA TRP A 22 -4.60 10.29 -4.52
C TRP A 22 -5.22 10.85 -3.23
N GLU A 23 -6.28 11.64 -3.35
CA GLU A 23 -7.00 12.21 -2.20
C GLU A 23 -7.53 11.09 -1.30
N LYS A 24 -8.15 10.06 -1.90
CA LYS A 24 -8.72 8.96 -1.12
C LYS A 24 -7.68 8.18 -0.33
N LEU A 25 -6.57 7.82 -0.95
CA LEU A 25 -5.52 7.02 -0.30
C LEU A 25 -4.80 7.83 0.78
N THR A 26 -4.53 9.11 0.53
CA THR A 26 -3.89 9.99 1.51
C THR A 26 -4.79 10.26 2.73
N GLU A 27 -6.11 10.37 2.54
CA GLU A 27 -7.08 10.45 3.64
C GLU A 27 -7.15 9.15 4.47
N GLN A 28 -6.84 8.00 3.86
CA GLN A 28 -6.86 6.69 4.50
C GLN A 28 -5.54 6.33 5.20
N PHE A 29 -4.60 7.26 5.31
CA PHE A 29 -3.32 7.02 5.97
C PHE A 29 -3.48 6.55 7.42
N TRP A 30 -2.86 5.42 7.75
CA TRP A 30 -2.84 4.84 9.09
C TRP A 30 -1.47 4.23 9.40
N LEU A 31 -1.21 4.02 10.68
CA LEU A 31 -0.01 3.34 11.18
C LEU A 31 -0.43 2.35 12.27
N ASP A 32 0.21 1.20 12.28
CA ASP A 32 -0.01 0.10 13.23
C ASP A 32 0.22 0.52 14.68
N THR A 33 1.18 1.43 14.92
CA THR A 33 1.51 1.98 16.26
C THR A 33 0.35 2.67 16.97
N ARG A 34 -0.75 2.96 16.28
CA ARG A 34 -1.96 3.56 16.85
C ARG A 34 -2.96 2.53 17.38
N ILE A 35 -2.80 1.25 17.04
CA ILE A 35 -3.75 0.18 17.38
C ILE A 35 -3.27 -0.53 18.66
N PRO A 36 -4.07 -0.58 19.75
CA PRO A 36 -3.68 -1.20 21.01
C PRO A 36 -3.84 -2.74 20.97
N LEU A 37 -2.96 -3.42 20.24
CA LEU A 37 -2.98 -4.89 20.06
C LEU A 37 -2.93 -5.68 21.38
N SER A 38 -2.44 -5.08 22.46
CA SER A 38 -2.41 -5.72 23.79
C SER A 38 -3.79 -6.08 24.34
N ASN A 39 -4.84 -5.39 23.89
CA ASN A 39 -6.20 -5.64 24.35
C ASN A 39 -6.72 -7.01 23.87
N ASP A 40 -6.19 -7.55 22.78
CA ASP A 40 -6.64 -8.82 22.18
C ASP A 40 -5.98 -10.04 22.84
N LEU A 41 -5.07 -9.83 23.80
CA LEU A 41 -4.32 -10.92 24.46
C LEU A 41 -5.19 -11.84 25.31
N SER A 42 -6.32 -11.36 25.87
CA SER A 42 -7.25 -12.23 26.60
C SER A 42 -7.87 -13.23 25.65
N ASP A 43 -8.43 -12.73 24.55
CA ASP A 43 -9.20 -13.51 23.59
C ASP A 43 -8.27 -14.48 22.83
N TRP A 44 -7.06 -14.03 22.50
CA TRP A 44 -6.03 -14.87 21.91
C TRP A 44 -5.65 -16.08 22.77
N ARG A 45 -5.68 -15.95 24.10
CA ARG A 45 -5.35 -17.07 25.01
C ARG A 45 -6.44 -18.13 25.06
N GLU A 46 -7.67 -17.79 24.68
CA GLU A 46 -8.80 -18.73 24.65
C GLU A 46 -8.74 -19.67 23.44
N PHE A 47 -7.95 -19.33 22.40
CA PHE A 47 -7.79 -20.16 21.21
C PHE A 47 -7.00 -21.42 21.53
N ASN A 48 -7.38 -22.53 20.90
CA ASN A 48 -6.56 -23.74 20.88
C ASN A 48 -5.34 -23.55 19.98
N GLU A 49 -4.38 -24.47 20.07
CA GLU A 49 -3.12 -24.36 19.33
C GLU A 49 -3.29 -24.50 17.82
N ASP A 50 -4.28 -25.27 17.34
CA ASP A 50 -4.55 -25.43 15.91
C ASP A 50 -5.07 -24.11 15.31
N ASP A 51 -5.97 -23.41 16.00
CA ASP A 51 -6.49 -22.10 15.56
C ASP A 51 -5.38 -21.05 15.55
N LYS A 52 -4.49 -21.05 16.56
CA LYS A 52 -3.33 -20.14 16.58
C LYS A 52 -2.36 -20.41 15.43
N ASP A 53 -2.12 -21.68 15.11
CA ASP A 53 -1.28 -22.09 13.98
C ASP A 53 -1.88 -21.64 12.63
N VAL A 54 -3.20 -21.77 12.45
CA VAL A 54 -3.90 -21.25 11.28
C VAL A 54 -3.71 -19.73 11.16
N VAL A 55 -3.96 -18.99 12.23
CA VAL A 55 -3.80 -17.53 12.24
C VAL A 55 -2.36 -17.12 11.87
N GLY A 56 -1.36 -17.79 12.46
CA GLY A 56 0.05 -17.54 12.15
C GLY A 56 0.40 -17.82 10.68
N LYS A 57 -0.08 -18.93 10.12
CA LYS A 57 0.16 -19.29 8.70
C LYS A 57 -0.53 -18.34 7.74
N VAL A 58 -1.74 -17.90 8.06
CA VAL A 58 -2.48 -16.92 7.24
C VAL A 58 -1.74 -15.59 7.22
N PHE A 59 -1.42 -15.02 8.38
CA PHE A 59 -0.71 -13.74 8.42
C PHE A 59 0.69 -13.84 7.81
N GLY A 60 1.44 -14.92 8.08
CA GLY A 60 2.75 -15.13 7.46
C GLY A 60 2.68 -15.22 5.92
N GLY A 61 1.65 -15.89 5.38
CA GLY A 61 1.42 -15.96 3.93
C GLY A 61 1.06 -14.59 3.33
N LEU A 62 0.19 -13.83 3.98
CA LEU A 62 -0.17 -12.47 3.55
C LEU A 62 1.05 -11.53 3.59
N THR A 63 1.83 -11.56 4.68
CA THR A 63 3.07 -10.77 4.80
C THR A 63 4.06 -11.07 3.67
N LEU A 64 4.18 -12.33 3.25
CA LEU A 64 5.03 -12.69 2.12
C LEU A 64 4.56 -12.04 0.81
N LEU A 65 3.25 -12.04 0.55
CA LEU A 65 2.68 -11.45 -0.66
C LEU A 65 2.74 -9.92 -0.64
N ASP A 66 2.54 -9.28 0.51
CA ASP A 66 2.69 -7.82 0.67
C ASP A 66 4.14 -7.38 0.49
N THR A 67 5.11 -8.18 0.95
CA THR A 67 6.54 -7.96 0.69
C THR A 67 6.83 -7.99 -0.82
N LEU A 68 6.26 -8.97 -1.53
CA LEU A 68 6.40 -9.06 -2.99
C LEU A 68 5.77 -7.85 -3.71
N GLN A 69 4.58 -7.42 -3.28
CA GLN A 69 3.90 -6.28 -3.88
C GLN A 69 4.69 -4.97 -3.70
N SER A 70 5.17 -4.70 -2.49
CA SER A 70 5.94 -3.49 -2.19
C SER A 70 7.32 -3.45 -2.85
N GLN A 71 8.01 -4.59 -2.97
CA GLN A 71 9.36 -4.63 -3.55
C GLN A 71 9.37 -4.73 -5.08
N ASP A 72 8.58 -5.64 -5.65
CA ASP A 72 8.65 -5.98 -7.07
C ASP A 72 7.38 -5.62 -7.84
N GLY A 73 6.22 -5.77 -7.19
CA GLY A 73 4.91 -5.54 -7.80
C GLY A 73 4.75 -4.10 -8.28
N MET A 74 4.88 -3.13 -7.36
CA MET A 74 4.71 -1.70 -7.67
C MET A 74 5.80 -1.18 -8.60
N SER A 75 7.05 -1.60 -8.40
CA SER A 75 8.15 -1.31 -9.32
C SER A 75 7.87 -1.77 -10.75
N SER A 76 7.16 -2.89 -10.92
CA SER A 76 6.76 -3.39 -12.23
C SER A 76 5.62 -2.57 -12.84
N LEU A 77 4.58 -2.23 -12.08
CA LEU A 77 3.46 -1.40 -12.58
C LEU A 77 3.90 0.02 -12.96
N LYS A 78 4.82 0.62 -12.20
CA LYS A 78 5.33 1.98 -12.43
C LYS A 78 6.01 2.16 -13.79
N LYS A 79 6.40 1.07 -14.46
CA LYS A 79 7.00 1.12 -15.81
C LYS A 79 6.00 1.51 -16.90
N ASP A 80 4.71 1.29 -16.65
CA ASP A 80 3.63 1.43 -17.63
C ASP A 80 2.64 2.56 -17.28
N VAL A 81 3.03 3.46 -16.37
CA VAL A 81 2.22 4.64 -16.00
C VAL A 81 1.94 5.52 -17.21
N ARG A 82 0.73 6.08 -17.24
CA ARG A 82 0.21 6.89 -18.34
C ARG A 82 0.37 8.38 -18.06
N THR A 83 0.34 8.77 -16.79
CA THR A 83 0.46 10.16 -16.33
C THR A 83 1.51 10.27 -15.22
N GLN A 84 2.06 11.46 -14.99
CA GLN A 84 2.94 11.71 -13.83
C GLN A 84 2.17 11.64 -12.50
N HIS A 85 0.86 11.92 -12.54
CA HIS A 85 -0.02 11.85 -11.36
C HIS A 85 -0.27 10.39 -10.94
N GLU A 86 -0.44 9.48 -11.90
CA GLU A 86 -0.51 8.04 -11.66
C GLU A 86 0.78 7.53 -11.01
N GLU A 87 1.96 7.96 -11.48
CA GLU A 87 3.23 7.62 -10.83
C GLU A 87 3.27 8.07 -9.37
N ALA A 88 2.74 9.27 -9.06
CA ALA A 88 2.61 9.73 -7.68
C ALA A 88 1.65 8.86 -6.85
N VAL A 89 0.50 8.49 -7.40
CA VAL A 89 -0.44 7.55 -6.75
C VAL A 89 0.24 6.20 -6.47
N MET A 90 0.96 5.64 -7.44
CA MET A 90 1.69 4.38 -7.27
C MET A 90 2.79 4.48 -6.21
N ASN A 91 3.47 5.63 -6.06
CA ASN A 91 4.43 5.84 -4.97
C ASN A 91 3.76 5.79 -3.60
N ASN A 92 2.52 6.27 -3.47
CA ASN A 92 1.77 6.15 -2.23
C ASN A 92 1.38 4.69 -1.96
N ILE A 93 0.91 3.96 -2.97
CA ILE A 93 0.55 2.54 -2.86
C ILE A 93 1.78 1.69 -2.52
N GLU A 94 2.95 1.97 -3.08
CA GLU A 94 4.21 1.29 -2.77
C GLU A 94 4.65 1.46 -1.31
N PHE A 95 4.28 2.59 -0.69
CA PHE A 95 4.56 2.86 0.71
C PHE A 95 3.55 2.23 1.68
N MET A 96 2.27 2.16 1.30
CA MET A 96 1.18 1.65 2.12
C MET A 96 1.19 0.12 2.21
#